data_AF-A0A3C1SGQ7-F1
#
_entry.id   AF-A0A3C1SGQ7-F1
#
_cell.length_a   1.000
_cell.length_b   1.000
_cell.length_c   1.000
_cell.angle_alpha   90.00
_cell.angle_beta   90.00
_cell.angle_gamma   90.00
#
_symmetry.space_group_name_H-M   'P 1'
#
loop_
_entity.id
_entity.type
_entity.pdbx_description
1 polymer ?
#
loop_
_entity_poly.entity_id
_entity_poly.type
_entity_poly.pdbx_seq_one_letter_code
_entity_poly.pdbx_strand_id
1 'polypeptide(L)'
;MKTFRLFFIVALVCVLSSCSGIIGYSVVLWNIQDEDVQIADGSIVPVYVKSNINHEYIIGIPDSKDKLEVPLWMLSEPDSKKNAIKLAESFSEYEHQYAKCVFDGLPVRADKVNTSKQVYRLRKDEIVRALYEGEGQAVTTGSQNLEGVWLRVLTSDGTAGWCFSYNLRLFTMNADGSVGEGAEEADVQEIDQTLNAMLAQKWYPEYFGTMISKGNIDLETLNASYGFDTGKDTGTVTLKLSDIDVSYAFAGVEKVAENIYKFTDMPIQVTVRSDSLIVVQHTDSRGMPTSYVFTTLDEDVPKIISEEKQRRDAEFNSLVKLGPDFRSTSYGSLSFASGYSFTWSDYKLLVPAVISRSASGQGTIQIKYFLPSSLKSEWDGVLTFKFEGMKNEVNFLYKKEADGLRLCSANVSVNTDLSSTDKMLVSKSSNAIVMYFRR
;
A
#
# COMPACT_ATOMS: atom_id res chain seq x y z
N MET A 1 78.95 42.46 30.33
CA MET A 1 77.84 41.76 31.01
C MET A 1 76.64 42.69 30.99
N LYS A 2 75.70 42.39 30.09
CA LYS A 2 74.32 41.99 30.39
C LYS A 2 73.46 43.19 30.82
N THR A 3 72.71 43.82 29.91
CA THR A 3 71.40 43.34 29.40
C THR A 3 70.50 42.93 30.57
N PHE A 4 69.29 43.44 30.76
CA PHE A 4 68.15 43.24 29.88
C PHE A 4 66.96 43.96 30.55
N ARG A 5 66.88 45.29 30.48
CA ARG A 5 65.79 46.08 31.09
C ARG A 5 65.32 47.18 30.14
N LEU A 6 64.99 46.82 28.91
CA LEU A 6 64.24 47.71 28.01
C LEU A 6 63.64 46.96 26.81
N PHE A 7 63.17 45.72 27.00
CA PHE A 7 62.60 44.94 25.90
C PHE A 7 61.32 44.16 26.24
N PHE A 8 60.74 44.36 27.42
CA PHE A 8 59.57 43.59 27.86
C PHE A 8 58.24 44.36 27.87
N ILE A 9 58.23 45.62 27.42
CA ILE A 9 57.01 46.45 27.37
C ILE A 9 56.53 46.71 25.92
N VAL A 10 57.28 46.29 24.90
CA VAL A 10 56.85 46.39 23.48
C VAL A 10 56.34 45.05 22.93
N ALA A 11 56.56 43.94 23.62
CA ALA A 11 56.09 42.62 23.19
C ALA A 11 54.68 42.24 23.68
N LEU A 12 54.00 43.10 24.45
CA LEU A 12 52.62 42.88 24.93
C LEU A 12 51.60 43.86 24.31
N VAL A 13 52.00 44.65 23.30
CA VAL A 13 51.09 45.53 22.55
C VAL A 13 50.85 45.02 21.12
N CYS A 14 51.52 43.95 20.70
CA CYS A 14 51.35 43.35 19.36
C CYS A 14 50.43 42.11 19.31
N VAL A 15 49.66 41.81 20.37
CA VAL A 15 48.67 40.70 20.38
C VAL A 15 47.21 41.20 20.27
N LEU A 16 46.99 42.52 20.08
CA LEU A 16 45.66 43.08 19.83
C LEU A 16 45.36 43.34 18.34
N SER A 17 46.10 42.69 17.44
CA SER A 17 45.78 42.64 16.01
C SER A 17 45.29 41.23 15.64
N SER A 18 44.24 40.75 16.30
CA SER A 18 43.54 39.55 15.82
C SER A 18 42.72 39.94 14.61
N CYS A 19 43.14 39.48 13.43
CA CYS A 19 42.46 39.61 12.15
C CYS A 19 41.01 39.09 12.22
N SER A 20 40.06 39.94 12.60
CA SER A 20 38.62 39.70 12.47
C SER A 20 38.14 40.06 11.05
N GLY A 21 38.87 39.61 10.04
CA GLY A 21 38.55 39.90 8.64
C GLY A 21 37.30 39.14 8.22
N ILE A 22 36.35 39.85 7.62
CA ILE A 22 35.26 39.24 6.85
C ILE A 22 35.92 38.39 5.75
N ILE A 23 35.61 37.09 5.70
CA ILE A 23 36.16 36.18 4.67
C ILE A 23 35.45 36.35 3.33
N GLY A 24 34.22 36.84 3.34
CA GLY A 24 33.41 37.13 2.16
C GLY A 24 32.01 37.56 2.52
N TYR A 25 31.16 37.70 1.51
CA TYR A 25 29.74 37.99 1.65
C TYR A 25 28.96 36.87 0.98
N SER A 26 27.86 36.47 1.62
CA SER A 26 26.98 35.42 1.13
C SER A 26 25.57 35.96 0.95
N VAL A 27 24.83 35.38 0.01
CA VAL A 27 23.40 35.58 -0.16
C VAL A 27 22.66 34.58 0.72
N VAL A 28 21.69 35.06 1.48
CA VAL A 28 20.76 34.21 2.25
C VAL A 28 19.88 33.46 1.27
N LEU A 29 20.01 32.14 1.28
CA LEU A 29 19.31 31.24 0.38
C LEU A 29 18.02 30.67 0.95
N TRP A 30 17.78 30.86 2.25
CA TRP A 30 16.58 30.41 2.95
C TRP A 30 16.38 31.32 4.17
N ASN A 31 15.14 31.63 4.54
CA ASN A 31 14.88 32.51 5.70
C ASN A 31 15.56 31.98 6.97
N ILE A 32 16.33 32.85 7.63
CA ILE A 32 17.02 32.53 8.87
C ILE A 32 16.17 33.06 10.02
N GLN A 33 15.89 32.18 10.98
CA GLN A 33 15.13 32.48 12.19
C GLN A 33 15.89 31.93 13.39
N ASP A 34 16.32 32.83 14.28
CA ASP A 34 16.92 32.46 15.56
C ASP A 34 16.51 33.48 16.62
N GLU A 35 15.77 33.03 17.64
CA GLU A 35 15.20 33.83 18.73
C GLU A 35 14.60 35.19 18.29
N ASP A 36 15.40 36.25 18.31
CA ASP A 36 15.01 37.63 17.99
C ASP A 36 15.57 38.12 16.63
N VAL A 37 16.17 37.23 15.84
CA VAL A 37 16.83 37.51 14.56
C VAL A 37 16.05 36.88 13.42
N GLN A 38 15.60 37.73 12.50
CA GLN A 38 14.95 37.31 11.26
C GLN A 38 15.73 37.92 10.09
N ILE A 39 16.27 37.07 9.23
CA ILE A 39 16.97 37.51 8.02
C ILE A 39 16.29 36.83 6.83
N ALA A 40 15.67 37.65 5.98
CA ALA A 40 14.96 37.17 4.81
C ALA A 40 15.92 36.65 3.74
N ASP A 41 15.46 35.67 2.96
CA ASP A 41 16.14 35.20 1.77
C ASP A 41 16.39 36.34 0.77
N GLY A 42 17.49 36.27 0.01
CA GLY A 42 17.98 37.37 -0.82
C GLY A 42 18.88 38.37 -0.10
N SER A 43 18.81 38.46 1.24
CA SER A 43 19.68 39.34 2.04
C SER A 43 21.16 39.00 1.85
N ILE A 44 22.03 40.03 1.92
CA ILE A 44 23.48 39.85 1.81
C ILE A 44 24.12 40.05 3.17
N VAL A 45 24.79 39.02 3.67
CA VAL A 45 25.39 39.00 5.01
C VAL A 45 26.92 38.85 4.94
N PRO A 46 27.69 39.54 5.80
CA PRO A 46 29.12 39.31 5.91
C PRO A 46 29.39 37.99 6.64
N VAL A 47 30.30 37.19 6.09
CA VAL A 47 30.72 35.91 6.67
C VAL A 47 32.09 36.08 7.31
N TYR A 48 32.24 35.63 8.56
CA TYR A 48 33.49 35.70 9.31
C TYR A 48 34.21 34.35 9.35
N VAL A 49 33.47 33.26 9.42
CA VAL A 49 34.04 31.91 9.57
C VAL A 49 33.19 30.92 8.78
N LYS A 50 33.84 29.96 8.13
CA LYS A 50 33.24 28.74 7.59
C LYS A 50 33.77 27.55 8.39
N SER A 51 32.88 26.83 9.07
CA SER A 51 33.20 25.59 9.79
C SER A 51 32.79 24.40 8.94
N ASN A 52 33.78 23.72 8.33
CA ASN A 52 33.52 22.46 7.61
C ASN A 52 33.29 21.27 8.57
N ILE A 53 33.65 21.41 9.85
CA ILE A 53 33.45 20.36 10.85
C ILE A 53 31.99 20.37 11.31
N ASN A 54 31.48 21.55 11.68
CA ASN A 54 30.10 21.70 12.16
C ASN A 54 29.10 21.94 11.02
N HIS A 55 29.59 22.16 9.79
CA HIS A 55 28.76 22.50 8.63
C HIS A 55 27.93 23.77 8.84
N GLU A 56 28.58 24.82 9.35
CA GLU A 56 27.99 26.12 9.66
C GLU A 56 28.88 27.30 9.22
N TYR A 57 28.26 28.44 8.93
CA TYR A 57 28.88 29.75 8.82
C TYR A 57 28.64 30.57 10.09
N ILE A 58 29.61 31.42 10.44
CA ILE A 58 29.40 32.51 11.39
C ILE A 58 29.22 33.80 10.60
N ILE A 59 28.02 34.36 10.62
CA ILE A 59 27.66 35.59 9.89
C ILE A 59 27.48 36.77 10.84
N GLY A 60 27.60 37.98 10.32
CA GLY A 60 27.19 39.20 11.04
C GLY A 60 25.71 39.46 10.85
N ILE A 61 25.03 39.83 11.95
CA ILE A 61 23.62 40.22 11.90
C ILE A 61 23.54 41.66 11.34
N PRO A 62 22.69 41.94 10.34
CA PRO A 62 22.48 43.29 9.83
C PRO A 62 22.17 44.29 10.95
N ASP A 63 22.77 45.47 10.89
CA ASP A 63 22.60 46.56 11.87
C ASP A 63 22.92 46.20 13.34
N SER A 64 23.55 45.05 13.59
CA SER A 64 24.04 44.62 14.90
C SER A 64 25.55 44.36 14.88
N LYS A 65 26.16 44.34 16.06
CA LYS A 65 27.55 43.87 16.26
C LYS A 65 27.62 42.37 16.56
N ASP A 66 26.47 41.76 16.77
CA ASP A 66 26.34 40.35 17.11
C ASP A 66 26.53 39.46 15.88
N LYS A 67 26.81 38.19 16.15
CA LYS A 67 27.06 37.17 15.14
C LYS A 67 26.12 36.00 15.34
N LEU A 68 25.84 35.31 14.25
CA LEU A 68 24.91 34.19 14.20
C LEU A 68 25.56 32.97 13.54
N GLU A 69 25.35 31.79 14.11
CA GLU A 69 25.73 30.51 13.50
C GLU A 69 24.59 30.02 12.60
N VAL A 70 24.88 29.72 11.34
CA VAL A 70 23.88 29.37 10.32
C VAL A 70 24.37 28.18 9.50
N PRO A 71 23.53 27.16 9.22
CA PRO A 71 23.91 26.02 8.39
C PRO A 71 24.45 26.43 7.02
N LEU A 72 25.48 25.73 6.50
CA LEU A 72 26.12 26.10 5.23
C LEU A 72 25.12 26.21 4.07
N TRP A 73 24.13 25.33 4.02
CA TRP A 73 23.19 25.24 2.90
C TRP A 73 22.22 26.43 2.79
N MET A 74 21.99 27.14 3.90
CA MET A 74 21.13 28.33 3.92
C MET A 74 21.81 29.55 3.32
N LEU A 75 23.09 29.46 2.94
CA LEU A 75 23.89 30.59 2.44
C LEU A 75 24.61 30.18 1.16
N SER A 76 24.80 31.14 0.25
CA SER A 76 25.74 30.94 -0.85
C SER A 76 27.17 30.83 -0.32
N GLU A 77 28.07 30.26 -1.12
CA GLU A 77 29.50 30.33 -0.80
C GLU A 77 29.96 31.80 -0.68
N PRO A 78 30.81 32.15 0.31
CA PRO A 78 31.28 33.51 0.49
C PRO A 78 32.14 33.98 -0.68
N ASP A 79 31.84 35.16 -1.21
CA ASP A 79 32.59 35.81 -2.29
C ASP A 79 32.75 37.31 -2.00
N SER A 80 33.33 38.07 -2.93
CA SER A 80 33.36 39.52 -2.88
C SER A 80 31.93 40.09 -2.80
N LYS A 81 31.77 41.20 -2.07
CA LYS A 81 30.47 41.89 -1.93
C LYS A 81 29.80 42.16 -3.28
N LYS A 82 30.58 42.52 -4.29
CA LYS A 82 30.10 42.78 -5.66
C LYS A 82 29.51 41.52 -6.31
N ASN A 83 30.12 40.35 -6.11
CA ASN A 83 29.62 39.10 -6.67
C ASN A 83 28.38 38.62 -5.92
N ALA A 84 28.35 38.78 -4.59
CA ALA A 84 27.16 38.48 -3.79
C ALA A 84 25.95 39.32 -4.22
N ILE A 85 26.14 40.62 -4.51
CA ILE A 85 25.08 41.49 -5.05
C ILE A 85 24.57 40.96 -6.39
N LYS A 86 25.46 40.63 -7.32
CA LYS A 86 25.06 40.06 -8.62
C LYS A 86 24.33 38.72 -8.48
N LEU A 87 24.72 37.90 -7.52
CA LEU A 87 24.07 36.63 -7.25
C LEU A 87 22.67 36.85 -6.67
N ALA A 88 22.51 37.77 -5.72
CA ALA A 88 21.19 38.14 -5.19
C ALA A 88 20.28 38.69 -6.30
N GLU A 89 20.80 39.55 -7.18
CA GLU A 89 20.07 40.05 -8.36
C GLU A 89 19.57 38.92 -9.27
N SER A 90 20.32 37.82 -9.40
CA SER A 90 19.90 36.66 -10.21
C SER A 90 18.71 35.89 -9.64
N PHE A 91 18.36 36.12 -8.36
CA PHE A 91 17.19 35.53 -7.70
C PHE A 91 16.02 36.50 -7.58
N SER A 92 16.16 37.75 -8.04
CA SER A 92 15.18 38.83 -7.79
C SER A 92 13.76 38.53 -8.26
N GLU A 93 13.59 37.79 -9.37
CA GLU A 93 12.27 37.38 -9.87
C GLU A 93 11.56 36.38 -8.95
N TYR A 94 12.34 35.64 -8.14
CA TYR A 94 11.87 34.63 -7.19
C TYR A 94 12.19 35.01 -5.74
N GLU A 95 12.39 36.30 -5.47
CA GLU A 95 12.60 36.79 -4.12
C GLU A 95 11.40 36.40 -3.24
N HIS A 96 11.66 35.73 -2.12
CA HIS A 96 10.64 35.20 -1.22
C HIS A 96 9.69 34.16 -1.82
N GLN A 97 9.96 33.64 -3.01
CA GLN A 97 9.12 32.62 -3.66
C GLN A 97 9.50 31.22 -3.20
N TYR A 98 8.55 30.56 -2.56
CA TYR A 98 8.63 29.16 -2.15
C TYR A 98 7.57 28.37 -2.90
N ALA A 99 7.72 27.05 -2.93
CA ALA A 99 6.77 26.17 -3.56
C ALA A 99 6.45 25.00 -2.66
N LYS A 100 5.17 24.65 -2.59
CA LYS A 100 4.69 23.43 -1.94
C LYS A 100 4.50 22.33 -2.97
N CYS A 101 5.05 21.16 -2.69
CA CYS A 101 4.90 20.01 -3.57
C CYS A 101 3.52 19.36 -3.39
N VAL A 102 2.72 19.29 -4.47
CA VAL A 102 1.39 18.64 -4.42
C VAL A 102 1.42 17.16 -4.84
N PHE A 103 2.59 16.65 -5.21
CA PHE A 103 2.78 15.29 -5.70
C PHE A 103 3.80 14.53 -4.85
N ASP A 104 3.43 13.34 -4.35
CA ASP A 104 4.37 12.51 -3.62
C ASP A 104 5.35 11.82 -4.56
N GLY A 105 6.64 11.99 -4.31
CA GLY A 105 7.68 11.42 -5.16
C GLY A 105 8.13 12.30 -6.32
N LEU A 106 7.86 13.60 -6.30
CA LEU A 106 8.20 14.51 -7.41
C LEU A 106 9.73 14.60 -7.58
N PRO A 107 10.29 14.26 -8.76
CA PRO A 107 11.74 14.22 -8.94
C PRO A 107 12.34 15.62 -9.11
N VAL A 108 13.42 15.86 -8.37
CA VAL A 108 14.35 16.96 -8.63
C VAL A 108 15.56 16.39 -9.36
N ARG A 109 15.95 17.01 -10.48
CA ARG A 109 16.95 16.49 -11.41
C ARG A 109 18.21 17.35 -11.44
N ALA A 110 19.31 16.76 -11.86
CA ALA A 110 20.57 17.49 -12.04
C ALA A 110 20.51 18.51 -13.19
N ASP A 111 19.63 18.30 -14.17
CA ASP A 111 19.49 19.14 -15.37
C ASP A 111 18.02 19.19 -15.83
N LYS A 112 17.68 20.17 -16.67
CA LYS A 112 16.32 20.52 -17.13
C LYS A 112 15.78 19.60 -18.22
N VAL A 113 15.89 18.29 -17.99
CA VAL A 113 15.49 17.24 -18.92
C VAL A 113 15.03 16.02 -18.13
N ASN A 114 13.95 15.36 -18.57
CA ASN A 114 13.33 14.27 -17.82
C ASN A 114 14.22 13.03 -17.66
N THR A 115 15.21 12.86 -18.52
CA THR A 115 16.17 11.74 -18.46
C THR A 115 17.38 12.02 -17.58
N SER A 116 17.52 13.25 -17.06
CA SER A 116 18.64 13.60 -16.19
C SER A 116 18.56 12.87 -14.86
N LYS A 117 19.74 12.64 -14.26
CA LYS A 117 19.91 12.01 -12.96
C LYS A 117 19.02 12.71 -11.94
N GLN A 118 18.17 11.93 -11.27
CA GLN A 118 17.43 12.39 -10.10
C GLN A 118 18.42 12.60 -8.94
N VAL A 119 18.41 13.80 -8.35
CA VAL A 119 19.26 14.17 -7.22
C VAL A 119 18.47 14.24 -5.91
N TYR A 120 17.15 14.42 -5.99
CA TYR A 120 16.26 14.42 -4.84
C TYR A 120 14.84 13.97 -5.24
N ARG A 121 14.04 13.57 -4.26
CA ARG A 121 12.64 13.17 -4.44
C ARG A 121 11.79 13.90 -3.39
N LEU A 122 11.00 14.87 -3.83
CA LEU A 122 10.12 15.63 -2.95
C LEU A 122 8.96 14.77 -2.49
N ARG A 123 8.60 14.92 -1.22
CA ARG A 123 7.39 14.34 -0.64
C ARG A 123 6.21 15.26 -0.88
N LYS A 124 5.00 14.72 -0.79
CA LYS A 124 3.80 15.57 -0.73
C LYS A 124 3.92 16.56 0.45
N ASP A 125 3.46 17.79 0.23
CA ASP A 125 3.47 18.92 1.16
C ASP A 125 4.87 19.43 1.54
N GLU A 126 5.95 18.89 0.96
CA GLU A 126 7.31 19.39 1.16
C GLU A 126 7.47 20.79 0.54
N ILE A 127 8.06 21.70 1.33
CA ILE A 127 8.33 23.08 0.92
C ILE A 127 9.75 23.18 0.37
N VAL A 128 9.88 23.82 -0.78
CA VAL A 128 11.16 24.18 -1.40
C VAL A 128 11.20 25.67 -1.66
N ARG A 129 12.40 26.25 -1.75
CA ARG A 129 12.56 27.60 -2.28
C ARG A 129 12.75 27.52 -3.79
N ALA A 130 11.99 28.32 -4.54
CA ALA A 130 12.22 28.53 -5.96
C ALA A 130 13.27 29.64 -6.13
N LEU A 131 14.29 29.41 -6.95
CA LEU A 131 15.40 30.34 -7.10
C LEU A 131 15.34 31.13 -8.41
N TYR A 132 15.02 30.46 -9.53
CA TYR A 132 14.90 31.06 -10.87
C TYR A 132 14.36 30.04 -11.88
N GLU A 133 13.78 30.53 -12.98
CA GLU A 133 13.40 29.69 -14.13
C GLU A 133 14.60 29.34 -15.02
N GLY A 134 14.48 28.26 -15.78
CA GLY A 134 15.41 27.95 -16.85
C GLY A 134 14.74 27.30 -18.05
N GLU A 135 15.30 27.57 -19.22
CA GLU A 135 14.83 26.96 -20.46
C GLU A 135 15.27 25.49 -20.54
N GLY A 136 14.35 24.57 -20.84
CA GLY A 136 14.57 23.13 -20.73
C GLY A 136 13.71 22.30 -21.69
N GLN A 137 13.84 20.98 -21.60
CA GLN A 137 13.04 20.06 -22.41
C GLN A 137 11.55 20.18 -22.05
N ALA A 138 10.67 20.22 -23.05
CA ALA A 138 9.23 20.09 -22.82
C ALA A 138 8.90 18.77 -22.10
N VAL A 139 8.07 18.85 -21.07
CA VAL A 139 7.62 17.67 -20.31
C VAL A 139 6.29 17.21 -20.88
N THR A 140 6.11 15.90 -21.06
CA THR A 140 4.90 15.34 -21.66
C THR A 140 4.31 14.21 -20.81
N THR A 141 2.99 14.12 -20.78
CA THR A 141 2.25 12.94 -20.28
C THR A 141 1.72 12.15 -21.46
N GLY A 142 2.61 11.34 -22.06
CA GLY A 142 2.28 10.53 -23.23
C GLY A 142 2.05 11.36 -24.50
N SER A 143 0.84 11.88 -24.68
CA SER A 143 0.36 12.55 -25.90
C SER A 143 0.23 14.07 -25.82
N GLN A 144 0.35 14.67 -24.63
CA GLN A 144 0.22 16.12 -24.43
C GLN A 144 1.42 16.70 -23.67
N ASN A 145 1.79 17.93 -24.01
CA ASN A 145 2.77 18.70 -23.24
C ASN A 145 2.13 19.19 -21.95
N LEU A 146 2.83 19.01 -20.84
CA LEU A 146 2.45 19.61 -19.56
C LEU A 146 2.74 21.11 -19.58
N GLU A 147 1.84 21.87 -18.98
CA GLU A 147 2.04 23.30 -18.74
C GLU A 147 3.00 23.49 -17.57
N GLY A 148 3.93 24.44 -17.70
CA GLY A 148 4.89 24.76 -16.64
C GLY A 148 6.28 25.09 -17.18
N VAL A 149 7.17 25.38 -16.24
CA VAL A 149 8.54 25.81 -16.47
C VAL A 149 9.50 24.97 -15.64
N TRP A 150 10.77 24.95 -15.99
CA TRP A 150 11.78 24.34 -15.13
C TRP A 150 12.26 25.35 -14.10
N LEU A 151 12.05 25.05 -12.82
CA LEU A 151 12.51 25.85 -11.70
C LEU A 151 13.78 25.25 -11.11
N ARG A 152 14.76 26.11 -10.83
CA ARG A 152 15.85 25.76 -9.92
C ARG A 152 15.29 25.83 -8.51
N VAL A 153 15.29 24.70 -7.80
CA VAL A 153 14.75 24.58 -6.44
C VAL A 153 15.87 24.27 -5.45
N LEU A 154 15.70 24.76 -4.23
CA LEU A 154 16.49 24.42 -3.04
C LEU A 154 15.56 23.78 -2.01
N THR A 155 15.96 22.65 -1.45
CA THR A 155 15.22 21.92 -0.40
C THR A 155 15.73 22.32 0.99
N SER A 156 14.97 22.00 2.03
CA SER A 156 15.34 22.30 3.42
C SER A 156 16.53 21.48 3.95
N ASP A 157 17.01 20.48 3.20
CA ASP A 157 18.23 19.72 3.52
C ASP A 157 19.47 20.24 2.79
N GLY A 158 19.31 21.29 1.96
CA GLY A 158 20.37 21.89 1.18
C GLY A 158 20.56 21.30 -0.22
N THR A 159 19.78 20.29 -0.61
CA THR A 159 19.84 19.74 -1.97
C THR A 159 19.25 20.72 -2.97
N ALA A 160 20.01 21.04 -4.01
CA ALA A 160 19.59 21.93 -5.09
C ALA A 160 19.54 21.19 -6.44
N GLY A 161 18.52 21.47 -7.24
CA GLY A 161 18.36 20.89 -8.57
C GLY A 161 17.23 21.52 -9.37
N TRP A 162 16.84 20.88 -10.47
CA TRP A 162 15.81 21.34 -11.39
C TRP A 162 14.53 20.52 -11.22
N CYS A 163 13.39 21.20 -11.04
CA CYS A 163 12.07 20.58 -10.92
C CYS A 163 11.09 21.27 -11.89
N PHE A 164 10.23 20.49 -12.55
CA PHE A 164 9.22 21.05 -13.45
C PHE A 164 8.01 21.52 -12.64
N SER A 165 7.56 22.75 -12.87
CA SER A 165 6.65 23.47 -11.95
C SER A 165 5.22 22.96 -11.91
N TYR A 166 4.81 22.06 -12.81
CA TYR A 166 3.43 21.57 -12.92
C TYR A 166 2.82 21.09 -11.57
N ASN A 167 3.62 20.39 -10.77
CA ASN A 167 3.23 19.84 -9.45
C ASN A 167 3.76 20.68 -8.28
N LEU A 168 4.15 21.92 -8.53
CA LEU A 168 4.54 22.88 -7.52
C LEU A 168 3.46 23.97 -7.43
N ARG A 169 3.14 24.39 -6.22
CA ARG A 169 2.28 25.55 -5.98
C ARG A 169 3.11 26.64 -5.33
N LEU A 170 3.35 27.71 -6.07
CA LEU A 170 4.17 28.84 -5.64
C LEU A 170 3.39 29.70 -4.64
N PHE A 171 4.10 30.19 -3.63
CA PHE A 171 3.60 31.12 -2.64
C PHE A 171 4.75 31.97 -2.09
N THR A 172 4.44 33.12 -1.53
CA THR A 172 5.41 34.00 -0.89
C THR A 172 5.63 33.61 0.57
N MET A 173 6.88 33.60 1.04
CA MET A 173 7.20 33.40 2.46
C MET A 173 7.72 34.70 3.08
N ASN A 174 7.10 35.16 4.16
CA ASN A 174 7.56 36.32 4.91
C ASN A 174 8.86 36.00 5.68
N ALA A 175 9.61 37.03 6.06
CA ALA A 175 10.88 36.87 6.79
C ALA A 175 10.75 36.10 8.12
N ASP A 176 9.59 36.23 8.78
CA ASP A 176 9.23 35.50 10.00
C ASP A 176 8.80 34.03 9.73
N GLY A 177 8.81 33.60 8.47
CA GLY A 177 8.42 32.26 8.02
C GLY A 177 6.93 32.02 7.98
N SER A 178 6.11 33.06 8.19
CA SER A 178 4.70 32.97 7.89
C SER A 178 4.48 32.95 6.38
N VAL A 179 3.47 32.21 5.94
CA VAL A 179 3.08 32.14 4.53
C VAL A 179 2.29 33.38 4.13
N GLY A 180 2.56 33.91 2.95
CA GLY A 180 1.98 35.13 2.38
C GLY A 180 1.07 34.84 1.18
N GLU A 181 1.13 35.70 0.16
CA GLU A 181 0.33 35.58 -1.05
C GLU A 181 0.54 34.23 -1.76
N GLY A 182 -0.52 33.67 -2.35
CA GLY A 182 -0.50 32.35 -2.99
C GLY A 182 -0.58 31.16 -2.03
N ALA A 183 -0.51 31.38 -0.71
CA ALA A 183 -0.60 30.28 0.27
C ALA A 183 -1.96 29.57 0.23
N GLU A 184 -3.06 30.30 0.02
CA GLU A 184 -4.39 29.69 -0.13
C GLU A 184 -4.45 28.76 -1.35
N GLU A 185 -3.86 29.15 -2.49
CA GLU A 185 -3.77 28.32 -3.69
C GLU A 185 -2.78 27.15 -3.54
N ALA A 186 -1.74 27.32 -2.72
CA ALA A 186 -0.83 26.24 -2.32
C ALA A 186 -1.46 25.24 -1.34
N ASP A 187 -2.45 25.68 -0.56
CA ASP A 187 -3.25 24.85 0.33
C ASP A 187 -4.56 24.35 -0.30
N VAL A 188 -4.99 24.88 -1.45
CA VAL A 188 -6.06 24.31 -2.29
C VAL A 188 -5.53 23.01 -2.90
N GLN A 189 -5.50 21.97 -2.08
CA GLN A 189 -5.45 20.60 -2.53
C GLN A 189 -6.76 20.34 -3.29
N GLU A 190 -6.69 20.04 -4.59
CA GLU A 190 -7.58 18.98 -5.07
C GLU A 190 -7.14 17.71 -4.34
N ILE A 191 -7.71 17.50 -3.15
CA ILE A 191 -7.60 16.23 -2.46
C ILE A 191 -8.25 15.24 -3.40
N ASP A 192 -7.46 14.38 -4.02
CA ASP A 192 -7.99 13.22 -4.72
C ASP A 192 -8.59 12.27 -3.66
N GLN A 193 -9.86 12.53 -3.34
CA GLN A 193 -10.62 11.80 -2.33
C GLN A 193 -10.73 10.32 -2.73
N THR A 194 -10.85 10.04 -4.02
CA THR A 194 -10.89 8.69 -4.57
C THR A 194 -9.58 7.94 -4.30
N LEU A 195 -8.43 8.56 -4.59
CA LEU A 195 -7.12 7.99 -4.30
C LEU A 195 -6.96 7.74 -2.79
N ASN A 196 -7.30 8.71 -1.96
CA ASN A 196 -7.16 8.59 -0.52
C ASN A 196 -8.03 7.49 0.06
N ALA A 197 -9.28 7.38 -0.38
CA ALA A 197 -10.19 6.32 0.01
C ALA A 197 -9.65 4.96 -0.41
N MET A 198 -9.18 4.82 -1.67
CA MET A 198 -8.63 3.57 -2.18
C MET A 198 -7.41 3.10 -1.40
N LEU A 199 -6.49 4.02 -1.08
CA LEU A 199 -5.26 3.68 -0.35
C LEU A 199 -5.50 3.35 1.12
N ALA A 200 -6.58 3.87 1.73
CA ALA A 200 -6.90 3.64 3.13
C ALA A 200 -7.60 2.29 3.40
N GLN A 201 -7.95 1.56 2.35
CA GLN A 201 -8.71 0.32 2.44
C GLN A 201 -7.81 -0.90 2.20
N LYS A 202 -8.20 -2.01 2.82
CA LYS A 202 -7.70 -3.35 2.47
C LYS A 202 -8.65 -3.99 1.47
N TRP A 203 -8.08 -4.55 0.41
CA TRP A 203 -8.83 -5.08 -0.72
C TRP A 203 -8.78 -6.60 -0.74
N TYR A 204 -9.94 -7.24 -0.82
CA TYR A 204 -10.10 -8.70 -0.86
C TYR A 204 -10.60 -9.15 -2.23
N PRO A 205 -10.31 -10.38 -2.67
CA PRO A 205 -10.80 -10.86 -3.96
C PRO A 205 -12.33 -10.74 -4.04
N GLU A 206 -12.88 -10.22 -5.14
CA GLU A 206 -14.33 -9.96 -5.26
C GLU A 206 -15.18 -11.20 -4.94
N TYR A 207 -14.70 -12.39 -5.34
CA TYR A 207 -15.40 -13.64 -5.09
C TYR A 207 -15.58 -13.95 -3.59
N PHE A 208 -14.82 -13.33 -2.67
CA PHE A 208 -15.09 -13.42 -1.24
C PHE A 208 -16.42 -12.75 -0.90
N GLY A 209 -16.69 -11.55 -1.42
CA GLY A 209 -17.95 -10.83 -1.20
C GLY A 209 -19.16 -11.60 -1.74
N THR A 210 -19.05 -12.17 -2.94
CA THR A 210 -20.07 -13.06 -3.51
C THR A 210 -20.30 -14.32 -2.64
N MET A 211 -19.23 -14.91 -2.08
CA MET A 211 -19.30 -16.08 -1.22
C MET A 211 -20.00 -15.78 0.12
N ILE A 212 -19.64 -14.66 0.74
CA ILE A 212 -20.18 -14.20 2.03
C ILE A 212 -21.66 -13.84 1.90
N SER A 213 -22.02 -13.04 0.88
CA SER A 213 -23.41 -12.64 0.64
C SER A 213 -24.34 -13.83 0.37
N LYS A 214 -23.85 -14.88 -0.31
CA LYS A 214 -24.59 -16.13 -0.53
C LYS A 214 -24.62 -17.04 0.70
N GLY A 215 -23.79 -16.81 1.72
CA GLY A 215 -23.61 -17.69 2.88
C GLY A 215 -22.95 -19.03 2.55
N ASN A 216 -22.26 -19.12 1.41
CA ASN A 216 -21.66 -20.36 0.90
C ASN A 216 -20.14 -20.35 1.10
N ILE A 217 -19.69 -20.29 2.35
CA ILE A 217 -18.27 -20.12 2.69
C ILE A 217 -17.42 -21.37 2.38
N ASP A 218 -16.66 -21.32 1.28
CA ASP A 218 -15.70 -22.34 0.89
C ASP A 218 -14.32 -22.08 1.51
N LEU A 219 -13.98 -22.89 2.52
CA LEU A 219 -12.71 -22.82 3.25
C LEU A 219 -11.48 -23.26 2.44
N GLU A 220 -11.65 -23.89 1.27
CA GLU A 220 -10.51 -24.24 0.41
C GLU A 220 -10.03 -23.03 -0.41
N THR A 221 -10.94 -22.09 -0.73
CA THR A 221 -10.64 -20.91 -1.54
C THR A 221 -10.61 -19.62 -0.73
N LEU A 222 -11.28 -19.56 0.43
CA LEU A 222 -11.23 -18.42 1.34
C LEU A 222 -9.92 -18.43 2.16
N ASN A 223 -8.95 -17.62 1.75
CA ASN A 223 -7.66 -17.50 2.41
C ASN A 223 -7.43 -16.07 2.94
N ALA A 224 -7.19 -15.94 4.24
CA ALA A 224 -6.99 -14.63 4.90
C ALA A 224 -5.73 -13.88 4.43
N SER A 225 -4.78 -14.57 3.79
CA SER A 225 -3.60 -13.94 3.20
C SER A 225 -3.82 -13.39 1.80
N TYR A 226 -4.95 -13.73 1.15
CA TYR A 226 -5.26 -13.21 -0.18
C TYR A 226 -5.82 -11.80 -0.11
N GLY A 227 -5.43 -10.98 -1.08
CA GLY A 227 -5.84 -9.59 -1.17
C GLY A 227 -4.84 -8.73 -1.93
N PHE A 228 -5.17 -7.45 -1.96
CA PHE A 228 -4.29 -6.38 -2.41
C PHE A 228 -4.12 -5.39 -1.24
N ASP A 229 -2.88 -5.25 -0.78
CA ASP A 229 -2.46 -4.25 0.19
C ASP A 229 -1.77 -3.11 -0.57
N THR A 230 -2.25 -1.89 -0.39
CA THR A 230 -1.76 -0.70 -1.09
C THR A 230 -0.43 -0.21 -0.55
N GLY A 231 0.04 -0.73 0.59
CA GLY A 231 1.30 -0.35 1.20
C GLY A 231 1.34 1.04 1.81
N LYS A 232 0.22 1.79 1.85
CA LYS A 232 0.18 3.16 2.40
C LYS A 232 0.59 3.19 3.88
N ASP A 233 0.08 2.26 4.67
CA ASP A 233 0.38 2.20 6.11
C ASP A 233 1.55 1.27 6.43
N THR A 234 1.74 0.20 5.64
CA THR A 234 2.76 -0.84 5.90
C THR A 234 4.10 -0.55 5.21
N GLY A 235 4.14 0.38 4.27
CA GLY A 235 5.30 0.66 3.42
C GLY A 235 5.58 -0.43 2.37
N THR A 236 4.73 -1.44 2.26
CA THR A 236 4.90 -2.57 1.31
C THR A 236 3.59 -2.85 0.57
N VAL A 237 3.62 -2.72 -0.76
CA VAL A 237 2.50 -3.10 -1.64
C VAL A 237 2.53 -4.61 -1.81
N THR A 238 1.42 -5.30 -1.56
CA THR A 238 1.32 -6.75 -1.75
C THR A 238 0.13 -7.10 -2.63
N LEU A 239 0.32 -8.03 -3.57
CA LEU A 239 -0.74 -8.61 -4.38
C LEU A 239 -0.62 -10.13 -4.28
N LYS A 240 -1.59 -10.74 -3.61
CA LYS A 240 -1.54 -12.15 -3.27
C LYS A 240 -2.87 -12.86 -3.56
N LEU A 241 -2.80 -13.87 -4.40
CA LEU A 241 -3.89 -14.76 -4.80
C LEU A 241 -3.33 -16.18 -4.98
N SER A 242 -4.12 -17.10 -5.53
CA SER A 242 -3.67 -18.47 -5.80
C SER A 242 -2.62 -18.57 -6.91
N ASP A 243 -2.64 -17.63 -7.86
CA ASP A 243 -1.82 -17.61 -9.07
C ASP A 243 -0.72 -16.54 -9.05
N ILE A 244 -0.76 -15.60 -8.09
CA ILE A 244 0.21 -14.51 -7.95
C ILE A 244 0.55 -14.25 -6.48
N ASP A 245 1.85 -14.04 -6.20
CA ASP A 245 2.36 -13.64 -4.88
C ASP A 245 3.55 -12.70 -5.11
N VAL A 246 3.29 -11.39 -5.08
CA VAL A 246 4.29 -10.35 -5.33
C VAL A 246 4.25 -9.28 -4.24
N SER A 247 5.41 -8.69 -3.97
CA SER A 247 5.57 -7.61 -2.99
C SER A 247 6.59 -6.59 -3.45
N TYR A 248 6.30 -5.31 -3.22
CA TYR A 248 7.12 -4.17 -3.62
C TYR A 248 7.20 -3.14 -2.50
N ALA A 249 8.33 -2.43 -2.36
CA ALA A 249 8.43 -1.31 -1.42
C ALA A 249 7.59 -0.13 -1.93
N PHE A 250 6.72 0.44 -1.09
CA PHE A 250 5.85 1.56 -1.48
C PHE A 250 6.69 2.78 -1.90
N ALA A 251 6.44 3.29 -3.11
CA ALA A 251 7.22 4.38 -3.72
C ALA A 251 6.38 5.58 -4.17
N GLY A 252 5.05 5.53 -3.98
CA GLY A 252 4.10 6.56 -4.43
C GLY A 252 3.09 6.03 -5.46
N VAL A 253 2.06 6.85 -5.73
CA VAL A 253 0.97 6.53 -6.66
C VAL A 253 0.63 7.76 -7.49
N GLU A 254 0.56 7.61 -8.81
CA GLU A 254 0.29 8.66 -9.77
C GLU A 254 -1.09 8.47 -10.40
N LYS A 255 -1.91 9.54 -10.47
CA LYS A 255 -3.14 9.54 -11.26
C LYS A 255 -2.80 9.67 -12.74
N VAL A 256 -3.11 8.65 -13.53
CA VAL A 256 -2.83 8.63 -14.98
C VAL A 256 -4.07 8.92 -15.83
N ALA A 257 -5.26 8.70 -15.28
CA ALA A 257 -6.54 9.11 -15.86
C ALA A 257 -7.61 9.18 -14.76
N GLU A 258 -8.83 9.55 -15.11
CA GLU A 258 -9.93 9.57 -14.17
C GLU A 258 -10.19 8.17 -13.58
N ASN A 259 -10.11 8.07 -12.25
CA ASN A 259 -10.17 6.82 -11.49
C ASN A 259 -9.10 5.77 -11.86
N ILE A 260 -8.03 6.15 -12.56
CA ILE A 260 -6.92 5.24 -12.91
C ILE A 260 -5.63 5.73 -12.28
N TYR A 261 -5.02 4.85 -11.49
CA TYR A 261 -3.84 5.13 -10.71
C TYR A 261 -2.74 4.12 -11.03
N LYS A 262 -1.50 4.59 -11.12
CA LYS A 262 -0.33 3.75 -11.36
C LYS A 262 0.60 3.81 -10.16
N PHE A 263 1.05 2.66 -9.70
CA PHE A 263 2.03 2.60 -8.61
C PHE A 263 3.43 2.85 -9.16
N THR A 264 4.15 3.79 -8.56
CA THR A 264 5.48 4.22 -9.02
C THR A 264 6.49 3.07 -8.84
N ASP A 265 7.34 2.87 -9.85
CA ASP A 265 8.37 1.81 -9.87
C ASP A 265 7.81 0.38 -9.74
N MET A 266 6.52 0.19 -10.05
CA MET A 266 5.83 -1.10 -9.97
C MET A 266 5.03 -1.40 -11.25
N PRO A 267 4.91 -2.69 -11.64
CA PRO A 267 4.07 -3.10 -12.75
C PRO A 267 2.59 -3.21 -12.34
N ILE A 268 2.09 -2.27 -11.53
CA ILE A 268 0.73 -2.27 -10.97
C ILE A 268 -0.03 -1.01 -11.41
N GLN A 269 -1.22 -1.21 -11.95
CA GLN A 269 -2.20 -0.16 -12.21
C GLN A 269 -3.53 -0.53 -11.56
N VAL A 270 -4.19 0.45 -10.93
CA VAL A 270 -5.48 0.28 -10.28
C VAL A 270 -6.51 1.15 -10.99
N THR A 271 -7.64 0.55 -11.35
CA THR A 271 -8.84 1.26 -11.80
C THR A 271 -9.87 1.21 -10.69
N VAL A 272 -10.24 2.35 -10.14
CA VAL A 272 -11.31 2.47 -9.15
C VAL A 272 -12.66 2.46 -9.88
N ARG A 273 -13.54 1.52 -9.52
CA ARG A 273 -14.89 1.43 -10.09
C ARG A 273 -15.94 2.03 -9.16
N SER A 274 -15.72 1.90 -7.86
CA SER A 274 -16.52 2.48 -6.77
C SER A 274 -15.74 2.39 -5.46
N ASP A 275 -16.28 2.96 -4.39
CA ASP A 275 -15.68 2.93 -3.04
C ASP A 275 -15.46 1.52 -2.47
N SER A 276 -16.12 0.50 -3.03
CA SER A 276 -16.01 -0.90 -2.61
C SER A 276 -15.59 -1.84 -3.74
N LEU A 277 -15.12 -1.32 -4.89
CA LEU A 277 -14.72 -2.14 -6.02
C LEU A 277 -13.58 -1.53 -6.82
N ILE A 278 -12.48 -2.29 -6.97
CA ILE A 278 -11.35 -1.93 -7.81
C ILE A 278 -10.97 -3.06 -8.76
N VAL A 279 -10.28 -2.69 -9.84
CA VAL A 279 -9.58 -3.62 -10.71
C VAL A 279 -8.08 -3.33 -10.62
N VAL A 280 -7.32 -4.33 -10.19
CA VAL A 280 -5.85 -4.27 -10.12
C VAL A 280 -5.30 -5.02 -11.33
N GLN A 281 -4.57 -4.32 -12.18
CA GLN A 281 -3.84 -4.89 -13.30
C GLN A 281 -2.37 -5.05 -12.91
N HIS A 282 -1.84 -6.26 -13.06
CA HIS A 282 -0.42 -6.57 -12.88
C HIS A 282 0.18 -7.01 -14.22
N THR A 283 1.34 -6.47 -14.57
CA THR A 283 2.05 -6.84 -15.80
C THR A 283 3.22 -7.76 -15.48
N ASP A 284 3.25 -8.95 -16.08
CA ASP A 284 4.31 -9.93 -15.85
C ASP A 284 5.65 -9.54 -16.52
N SER A 285 6.70 -10.33 -16.30
CA SER A 285 8.02 -10.10 -16.89
C SER A 285 8.07 -10.21 -18.42
N ARG A 286 7.03 -10.77 -19.05
CA ARG A 286 6.87 -10.85 -20.51
C ARG A 286 6.07 -9.66 -21.06
N GLY A 287 5.66 -8.73 -20.20
CA GLY A 287 4.84 -7.58 -20.58
C GLY A 287 3.36 -7.92 -20.75
N MET A 288 2.91 -9.09 -20.29
CA MET A 288 1.52 -9.52 -20.41
C MET A 288 0.72 -9.05 -19.19
N PRO A 289 -0.31 -8.21 -19.38
CA PRO A 289 -1.15 -7.74 -18.27
C PRO A 289 -2.20 -8.79 -17.88
N THR A 290 -2.37 -8.98 -16.57
CA THR A 290 -3.45 -9.77 -15.97
C THR A 290 -4.25 -8.87 -15.03
N SER A 291 -5.59 -8.96 -15.08
CA SER A 291 -6.49 -8.15 -14.26
C SER A 291 -7.16 -8.97 -13.19
N TYR A 292 -7.25 -8.40 -11.99
CA TYR A 292 -7.83 -8.99 -10.81
C TYR A 292 -8.86 -8.02 -10.22
N VAL A 293 -10.03 -8.54 -9.83
CA VAL A 293 -11.12 -7.73 -9.28
C VAL A 293 -11.15 -7.89 -7.76
N PHE A 294 -11.17 -6.77 -7.05
CA PHE A 294 -11.18 -6.73 -5.59
C PHE A 294 -12.32 -5.88 -5.05
N THR A 295 -12.75 -6.22 -3.83
CA THR A 295 -13.80 -5.57 -3.07
C THR A 295 -13.39 -5.38 -1.61
N THR A 296 -14.09 -4.51 -0.89
CA THR A 296 -13.97 -4.39 0.57
C THR A 296 -14.88 -5.38 1.28
N LEU A 297 -14.53 -5.75 2.50
CA LEU A 297 -15.38 -6.59 3.37
C LEU A 297 -15.64 -5.86 4.69
N ASP A 298 -16.88 -5.98 5.18
CA ASP A 298 -17.29 -5.41 6.47
C ASP A 298 -16.83 -6.26 7.66
N GLU A 299 -16.53 -7.54 7.42
CA GLU A 299 -16.10 -8.50 8.42
C GLU A 299 -14.71 -9.07 8.12
N ASP A 300 -13.95 -9.33 9.17
CA ASP A 300 -12.60 -9.87 9.04
C ASP A 300 -12.60 -11.35 8.61
N VAL A 301 -11.78 -11.70 7.61
CA VAL A 301 -11.75 -13.03 6.98
C VAL A 301 -11.43 -14.16 7.97
N PRO A 302 -10.43 -14.06 8.88
CA PRO A 302 -10.21 -15.02 9.95
C PRO A 302 -11.45 -15.29 10.83
N LYS A 303 -12.26 -14.27 11.13
CA LYS A 303 -13.51 -14.42 11.89
C LYS A 303 -14.52 -15.25 11.11
N ILE A 304 -14.74 -14.90 9.83
CA ILE A 304 -15.63 -15.65 8.92
C ILE A 304 -15.19 -17.12 8.82
N ILE A 305 -13.89 -17.38 8.66
CA ILE A 305 -13.32 -18.74 8.61
C ILE A 305 -13.62 -19.51 9.91
N SER A 306 -13.44 -18.85 11.06
CA SER A 306 -13.69 -19.48 12.36
C SER A 306 -15.16 -19.81 12.56
N GLU A 307 -16.06 -18.88 12.23
CA GLU A 307 -17.51 -19.06 12.35
C GLU A 307 -18.02 -20.18 11.42
N GLU A 308 -17.51 -20.26 10.19
CA GLU A 308 -17.88 -21.35 9.28
C GLU A 308 -17.37 -22.72 9.77
N LYS A 309 -16.16 -22.80 10.34
CA LYS A 309 -15.67 -24.04 10.97
C LYS A 309 -16.57 -24.46 12.13
N GLN A 310 -16.93 -23.52 12.99
CA GLN A 310 -17.83 -23.77 14.12
C GLN A 310 -19.22 -24.22 13.66
N ARG A 311 -19.76 -23.63 12.59
CA ARG A 311 -21.03 -24.03 11.97
C ARG A 311 -20.96 -25.48 11.47
N ARG A 312 -19.89 -25.85 10.76
CA ARG A 312 -19.67 -27.23 10.28
C ARG A 312 -19.56 -28.22 11.44
N ASP A 313 -18.83 -27.87 12.50
CA ASP A 313 -18.70 -28.69 13.70
C ASP A 313 -20.04 -28.88 14.41
N ALA A 314 -20.83 -27.81 14.55
CA ALA A 314 -22.16 -27.87 15.15
C ALA A 314 -23.10 -28.78 14.35
N GLU A 315 -23.06 -28.69 13.01
CA GLU A 315 -23.87 -29.53 12.13
C GLU A 315 -23.50 -31.01 12.26
N PHE A 316 -22.20 -31.33 12.19
CA PHE A 316 -21.71 -32.71 12.35
C PHE A 316 -22.06 -33.27 13.73
N ASN A 317 -21.86 -32.48 14.80
CA ASN A 317 -22.23 -32.88 16.15
C ASN A 317 -23.74 -33.10 16.31
N SER A 318 -24.58 -32.40 15.54
CA SER A 318 -26.03 -32.63 15.53
C SER A 318 -26.38 -34.01 14.96
N LEU A 319 -25.64 -34.47 13.94
CA LEU A 319 -25.80 -35.81 13.35
C LEU A 319 -25.35 -36.91 14.33
N VAL A 320 -24.21 -36.72 14.99
CA VAL A 320 -23.72 -37.66 16.01
C VAL A 320 -24.70 -37.77 17.19
N LYS A 321 -25.32 -36.65 17.60
CA LYS A 321 -26.34 -36.63 18.67
C LYS A 321 -27.65 -37.29 18.26
N LEU A 322 -28.02 -37.28 16.98
CA LEU A 322 -29.22 -37.95 16.48
C LEU A 322 -29.13 -39.47 16.66
N GLY A 323 -27.95 -40.02 16.39
CA GLY A 323 -27.56 -41.40 16.63
C GLY A 323 -26.12 -41.58 16.19
N PRO A 324 -25.17 -41.96 17.07
CA PRO A 324 -23.81 -42.25 16.61
C PRO A 324 -23.76 -43.52 15.77
N ASP A 325 -24.78 -44.38 15.88
CA ASP A 325 -24.93 -45.62 15.14
C ASP A 325 -26.28 -45.63 14.42
N PHE A 326 -26.26 -46.05 13.16
CA PHE A 326 -27.40 -46.08 12.27
C PHE A 326 -27.46 -47.43 11.55
N ARG A 327 -28.64 -48.03 11.46
CA ARG A 327 -28.84 -49.35 10.84
C ARG A 327 -29.88 -49.31 9.74
N SER A 328 -29.54 -49.95 8.62
CA SER A 328 -30.44 -50.21 7.51
C SER A 328 -30.45 -51.68 7.18
N THR A 329 -31.64 -52.26 7.00
CA THR A 329 -31.79 -53.66 6.59
C THR A 329 -31.17 -53.93 5.21
N SER A 330 -31.12 -52.92 4.35
CA SER A 330 -30.64 -53.03 2.97
C SER A 330 -29.24 -52.45 2.79
N TYR A 331 -28.86 -51.46 3.60
CA TYR A 331 -27.62 -50.69 3.39
C TYR A 331 -26.61 -50.83 4.53
N GLY A 332 -26.85 -51.72 5.49
CA GLY A 332 -25.88 -52.07 6.54
C GLY A 332 -25.86 -51.11 7.73
N SER A 333 -24.74 -51.10 8.46
CA SER A 333 -24.57 -50.29 9.68
C SER A 333 -23.58 -49.15 9.44
N LEU A 334 -24.00 -47.92 9.68
CA LEU A 334 -23.22 -46.70 9.53
C LEU A 334 -23.04 -46.06 10.91
N SER A 335 -21.80 -45.79 11.30
CA SER A 335 -21.49 -45.14 12.58
C SER A 335 -20.66 -43.90 12.37
N PHE A 336 -20.98 -42.84 13.11
CA PHE A 336 -20.24 -41.59 13.15
C PHE A 336 -19.51 -41.46 14.49
N ALA A 337 -18.24 -41.07 14.42
CA ALA A 337 -17.42 -40.83 15.58
C ALA A 337 -16.87 -39.39 15.57
N SER A 338 -16.35 -38.97 16.72
CA SER A 338 -15.74 -37.65 16.89
C SER A 338 -14.63 -37.40 15.87
N GLY A 339 -14.42 -36.13 15.53
CA GLY A 339 -13.37 -35.74 14.58
C GLY A 339 -13.67 -36.12 13.13
N TYR A 340 -14.96 -36.15 12.76
CA TYR A 340 -15.41 -36.44 11.39
C TYR A 340 -15.07 -37.84 10.86
N SER A 341 -14.91 -38.82 11.74
CA SER A 341 -14.64 -40.20 11.30
C SER A 341 -15.95 -41.00 11.16
N PHE A 342 -15.94 -41.99 10.27
CA PHE A 342 -17.06 -42.91 10.11
C PHE A 342 -16.60 -44.35 9.88
N THR A 343 -17.48 -45.29 10.22
CA THR A 343 -17.40 -46.68 9.78
C THR A 343 -18.72 -47.07 9.13
N TRP A 344 -18.66 -47.92 8.10
CA TRP A 344 -19.83 -48.43 7.40
C TRP A 344 -19.59 -49.90 7.06
N SER A 345 -20.42 -50.81 7.61
CA SER A 345 -20.41 -52.24 7.28
C SER A 345 -21.59 -52.61 6.39
N ASP A 346 -21.49 -53.74 5.68
CA ASP A 346 -22.59 -54.36 4.93
C ASP A 346 -23.25 -53.49 3.83
N TYR A 347 -22.52 -52.50 3.30
CA TYR A 347 -22.96 -51.60 2.22
C TYR A 347 -22.91 -52.22 0.81
N LYS A 348 -22.99 -53.54 0.68
CA LYS A 348 -22.73 -54.27 -0.59
C LYS A 348 -23.64 -53.83 -1.75
N LEU A 349 -24.87 -53.39 -1.46
CA LEU A 349 -25.82 -52.90 -2.48
C LEU A 349 -25.39 -51.57 -3.13
N LEU A 350 -24.47 -50.84 -2.51
CA LEU A 350 -23.93 -49.58 -3.05
C LEU A 350 -22.70 -49.79 -3.94
N VAL A 351 -22.16 -51.01 -3.98
CA VAL A 351 -20.95 -51.37 -4.72
C VAL A 351 -21.32 -52.01 -6.07
N PRO A 352 -20.70 -51.62 -7.20
CA PRO A 352 -19.72 -50.55 -7.37
C PRO A 352 -20.33 -49.18 -7.72
N ALA A 353 -21.67 -49.09 -7.78
CA ALA A 353 -22.37 -47.99 -8.45
C ALA A 353 -22.21 -46.64 -7.75
N VAL A 354 -22.20 -46.62 -6.42
CA VAL A 354 -22.03 -45.42 -5.60
C VAL A 354 -20.69 -45.46 -4.87
N ILE A 355 -20.30 -46.62 -4.36
CA ILE A 355 -19.05 -46.85 -3.64
C ILE A 355 -18.16 -47.79 -4.46
N SER A 356 -16.89 -47.43 -4.66
CA SER A 356 -15.93 -48.26 -5.40
C SER A 356 -15.68 -49.61 -4.70
N ARG A 357 -15.33 -50.65 -5.48
CA ARG A 357 -14.88 -51.95 -4.93
C ARG A 357 -13.63 -51.85 -4.07
N SER A 358 -12.83 -50.79 -4.26
CA SER A 358 -11.60 -50.54 -3.50
C SER A 358 -11.84 -49.87 -2.15
N ALA A 359 -13.07 -49.47 -1.84
CA ALA A 359 -13.41 -48.80 -0.59
C ALA A 359 -13.30 -49.76 0.60
N SER A 360 -12.57 -49.33 1.62
CA SER A 360 -12.72 -49.88 2.97
C SER A 360 -14.05 -49.41 3.58
N GLY A 361 -14.50 -50.07 4.64
CA GLY A 361 -15.69 -49.66 5.39
C GLY A 361 -15.44 -48.53 6.40
N GLN A 362 -14.45 -47.66 6.16
CA GLN A 362 -14.12 -46.57 7.08
C GLN A 362 -13.54 -45.36 6.33
N GLY A 363 -13.51 -44.20 7.00
CA GLY A 363 -12.91 -43.00 6.45
C GLY A 363 -13.33 -41.73 7.18
N THR A 364 -13.35 -40.62 6.45
CA THR A 364 -13.73 -39.32 6.98
C THR A 364 -14.93 -38.69 6.27
N ILE A 365 -15.62 -37.81 6.99
CA ILE A 365 -16.75 -37.02 6.53
C ILE A 365 -16.32 -35.55 6.38
N GLN A 366 -16.82 -34.87 5.36
CA GLN A 366 -16.67 -33.43 5.20
C GLN A 366 -18.04 -32.80 4.94
N ILE A 367 -18.28 -31.64 5.55
CA ILE A 367 -19.44 -30.79 5.29
C ILE A 367 -18.92 -29.55 4.57
N LYS A 368 -18.65 -29.69 3.26
CA LYS A 368 -18.04 -28.62 2.45
C LYS A 368 -18.92 -28.10 1.32
N TYR A 369 -20.01 -28.81 1.03
CA TYR A 369 -20.92 -28.47 -0.06
C TYR A 369 -22.25 -27.92 0.48
N PHE A 370 -22.77 -26.93 -0.25
CA PHE A 370 -23.98 -26.19 0.10
C PHE A 370 -25.17 -26.67 -0.72
N LEU A 371 -26.33 -26.78 -0.05
CA LEU A 371 -27.57 -27.12 -0.74
C LEU A 371 -28.10 -25.94 -1.57
N PRO A 372 -28.44 -26.15 -2.85
CA PRO A 372 -29.16 -25.16 -3.62
C PRO A 372 -30.59 -25.00 -3.07
N SER A 373 -31.18 -23.82 -3.25
CA SER A 373 -32.51 -23.49 -2.74
C SER A 373 -33.60 -24.48 -3.19
N SER A 374 -33.45 -25.09 -4.36
CA SER A 374 -34.36 -26.12 -4.88
C SER A 374 -34.41 -27.41 -4.07
N LEU A 375 -33.38 -27.71 -3.27
CA LEU A 375 -33.28 -28.93 -2.46
C LEU A 375 -33.51 -28.68 -0.96
N LYS A 376 -33.51 -27.42 -0.50
CA LYS A 376 -33.64 -27.05 0.93
C LYS A 376 -34.99 -27.43 1.56
N SER A 377 -36.04 -27.67 0.76
CA SER A 377 -37.33 -28.13 1.27
C SER A 377 -37.35 -29.63 1.58
N GLU A 378 -36.45 -30.41 0.98
CA GLU A 378 -36.44 -31.88 1.07
C GLU A 378 -35.21 -32.44 1.82
N TRP A 379 -34.12 -31.67 1.88
CA TRP A 379 -32.82 -32.10 2.43
C TRP A 379 -32.23 -31.03 3.35
N ASP A 380 -31.50 -31.49 4.36
CA ASP A 380 -30.91 -30.61 5.38
C ASP A 380 -29.48 -30.20 5.01
N GLY A 381 -28.72 -31.06 4.32
CA GLY A 381 -27.40 -30.73 3.82
C GLY A 381 -26.78 -31.78 2.91
N VAL A 382 -25.46 -31.67 2.72
CA VAL A 382 -24.64 -32.63 1.97
C VAL A 382 -23.53 -33.17 2.88
N LEU A 383 -23.36 -34.49 2.89
CA LEU A 383 -22.23 -35.18 3.51
C LEU A 383 -21.32 -35.73 2.41
N THR A 384 -20.04 -35.38 2.49
CA THR A 384 -18.99 -35.90 1.61
C THR A 384 -18.19 -36.96 2.35
N PHE A 385 -18.24 -38.19 1.87
CA PHE A 385 -17.52 -39.32 2.42
C PHE A 385 -16.24 -39.56 1.63
N LYS A 386 -15.12 -39.60 2.34
CA LYS A 386 -13.82 -40.01 1.83
C LYS A 386 -13.46 -41.36 2.43
N PHE A 387 -13.79 -42.42 1.71
CA PHE A 387 -13.45 -43.80 2.09
C PHE A 387 -11.95 -44.03 1.94
N GLU A 388 -11.33 -44.73 2.90
CA GLU A 388 -9.96 -45.18 2.69
C GLU A 388 -9.94 -46.22 1.54
N GLY A 389 -8.92 -46.16 0.69
CA GLY A 389 -8.85 -46.98 -0.52
C GLY A 389 -9.56 -46.40 -1.75
N MET A 390 -10.22 -45.24 -1.62
CA MET A 390 -10.78 -44.48 -2.74
C MET A 390 -9.99 -43.19 -3.01
N LYS A 391 -9.82 -42.86 -4.30
CA LYS A 391 -9.30 -41.54 -4.72
C LYS A 391 -10.39 -40.48 -4.72
N ASN A 392 -11.58 -40.86 -5.20
CA ASN A 392 -12.72 -39.97 -5.32
C ASN A 392 -13.57 -40.03 -4.06
N GLU A 393 -14.16 -38.90 -3.72
CA GLU A 393 -15.16 -38.78 -2.67
C GLU A 393 -16.54 -39.26 -3.15
N VAL A 394 -17.42 -39.56 -2.19
CA VAL A 394 -18.81 -39.94 -2.42
C VAL A 394 -19.72 -38.95 -1.71
N ASN A 395 -20.68 -38.39 -2.42
CA ASN A 395 -21.52 -37.31 -1.89
C ASN A 395 -22.96 -37.80 -1.67
N PHE A 396 -23.52 -37.47 -0.51
CA PHE A 396 -24.91 -37.76 -0.18
C PHE A 396 -25.64 -36.52 0.30
N LEU A 397 -26.84 -36.27 -0.23
CA LEU A 397 -27.81 -35.42 0.45
C LEU A 397 -28.23 -36.14 1.73
N TYR A 398 -28.35 -35.42 2.84
CA TYR A 398 -28.85 -36.00 4.09
C TYR A 398 -30.08 -35.26 4.60
N LYS A 399 -30.92 -36.00 5.32
CA LYS A 399 -32.02 -35.46 6.10
C LYS A 399 -32.10 -36.18 7.44
N LYS A 400 -32.19 -35.39 8.51
CA LYS A 400 -32.43 -35.84 9.87
C LYS A 400 -33.92 -36.12 10.02
N GLU A 401 -34.27 -37.37 10.27
CA GLU A 401 -35.63 -37.81 10.52
C GLU A 401 -35.81 -38.06 12.03
N ALA A 402 -37.05 -38.09 12.51
CA ALA A 402 -37.32 -38.27 13.93
C ALA A 402 -36.77 -39.60 14.51
N ASP A 403 -36.67 -40.64 13.67
CA ASP A 403 -36.22 -41.98 14.04
C ASP A 403 -34.88 -42.40 13.39
N GLY A 404 -34.19 -41.50 12.69
CA GLY A 404 -32.89 -41.81 12.11
C GLY A 404 -32.43 -40.86 11.01
N LEU A 405 -31.68 -41.41 10.06
CA LEU A 405 -30.98 -40.66 9.02
C LEU A 405 -31.40 -41.14 7.63
N ARG A 406 -31.78 -40.22 6.77
CA ARG A 406 -32.03 -40.48 5.35
C ARG A 406 -30.88 -39.94 4.52
N LEU A 407 -30.32 -40.77 3.66
CA LEU A 407 -29.26 -40.41 2.71
C LEU A 407 -29.73 -40.59 1.27
N CYS A 408 -29.29 -39.74 0.36
CA CYS A 408 -29.55 -39.88 -1.07
C CYS A 408 -28.29 -39.59 -1.87
N SER A 409 -27.91 -40.44 -2.82
CA SER A 409 -26.73 -40.18 -3.64
C SER A 409 -26.85 -38.85 -4.40
N ALA A 410 -25.79 -38.04 -4.33
CA ALA A 410 -25.72 -36.71 -4.89
C ALA A 410 -24.60 -36.62 -5.93
N ASN A 411 -24.85 -35.85 -6.98
CA ASN A 411 -23.82 -35.41 -7.91
C ASN A 411 -23.34 -34.03 -7.48
N VAL A 412 -22.03 -33.88 -7.38
CA VAL A 412 -21.38 -32.58 -7.17
C VAL A 412 -20.44 -32.32 -8.32
N SER A 413 -20.63 -31.19 -9.00
CA SER A 413 -19.70 -30.69 -10.00
C SER A 413 -19.12 -29.37 -9.53
N VAL A 414 -17.80 -29.31 -9.46
CA VAL A 414 -17.05 -28.10 -9.09
C VAL A 414 -16.56 -27.45 -10.37
N ASN A 415 -16.96 -26.20 -10.60
CA ASN A 415 -16.39 -25.37 -11.65
C ASN A 415 -15.11 -24.73 -11.10
N THR A 416 -13.98 -25.02 -11.74
CA THR A 416 -12.67 -24.50 -11.36
C THR A 416 -12.43 -23.07 -11.87
N ASP A 417 -13.34 -22.51 -12.66
CA ASP A 417 -13.25 -21.13 -13.12
C ASP A 417 -13.57 -20.16 -11.96
N LEU A 418 -12.55 -19.40 -11.55
CA LEU A 418 -12.66 -18.40 -10.48
C LEU A 418 -13.62 -17.26 -10.83
N SER A 419 -13.93 -17.05 -12.12
CA SER A 419 -14.86 -16.02 -12.60
C SER A 419 -16.34 -16.47 -12.59
N SER A 420 -16.61 -17.76 -12.36
CA SER A 420 -17.98 -18.29 -12.27
C SER A 420 -18.60 -17.97 -10.91
N THR A 421 -19.77 -17.33 -10.91
CA THR A 421 -20.54 -17.03 -9.70
C THR A 421 -21.10 -18.29 -9.03
N ASP A 422 -21.22 -19.39 -9.77
CA ASP A 422 -21.60 -20.71 -9.26
C ASP A 422 -20.44 -21.68 -9.46
N LYS A 423 -19.52 -21.71 -8.48
CA LYS A 423 -18.38 -22.64 -8.46
C LYS A 423 -18.78 -24.08 -8.20
N MET A 424 -20.03 -24.34 -7.81
CA MET A 424 -20.46 -25.67 -7.41
C MET A 424 -21.94 -25.88 -7.68
N LEU A 425 -22.25 -27.00 -8.32
CA LEU A 425 -23.62 -27.48 -8.51
C LEU A 425 -23.80 -28.81 -7.77
N VAL A 426 -24.77 -28.83 -6.87
CA VAL A 426 -25.22 -30.06 -6.20
C VAL A 426 -26.57 -30.44 -6.77
N SER A 427 -26.72 -31.70 -7.16
CA SER A 427 -27.97 -32.23 -7.69
C SER A 427 -28.22 -33.65 -7.22
N LYS A 428 -29.49 -34.06 -7.24
CA LYS A 428 -29.86 -35.46 -7.06
C LYS A 428 -29.37 -36.27 -8.26
N SER A 429 -28.78 -37.43 -8.02
CA SER A 429 -28.35 -38.31 -9.12
C SER A 429 -29.54 -38.79 -9.96
N SER A 430 -29.35 -38.94 -11.27
CA SER A 430 -30.40 -39.45 -12.18
C SER A 430 -30.85 -40.87 -11.80
N ASN A 431 -29.98 -41.65 -11.18
CA ASN A 431 -30.26 -42.96 -10.57
C ASN A 431 -30.13 -42.89 -9.04
N ALA A 432 -30.65 -41.83 -8.44
CA ALA A 432 -30.51 -41.58 -7.00
C ALA A 432 -30.97 -42.75 -6.15
N ILE A 433 -30.03 -43.29 -5.36
CA ILE A 433 -30.32 -44.32 -4.36
C ILE A 433 -30.65 -43.60 -3.07
N VAL A 434 -31.88 -43.79 -2.59
CA VAL A 434 -32.35 -43.26 -1.30
C VAL A 434 -32.25 -44.36 -0.25
N MET A 435 -31.52 -44.08 0.82
CA MET A 435 -31.23 -45.00 1.90
C MET A 435 -31.86 -44.48 3.19
N TYR A 436 -32.53 -45.37 3.91
CA TYR A 436 -33.11 -45.09 5.20
C TYR A 436 -32.36 -45.88 6.27
N PHE A 437 -31.89 -45.16 7.29
CA PHE A 437 -31.29 -45.74 8.47
C PHE A 437 -32.07 -45.34 9.71
N ARG A 438 -32.25 -46.30 10.61
CA ARG A 438 -32.80 -46.07 11.96
C ARG A 438 -31.66 -46.00 12.96
N ARG A 439 -31.82 -45.20 14.01
CA ARG A 439 -30.88 -45.16 15.15
C ARG A 439 -30.88 -46.47 15.94
#